data_AF-A0A6I3HPK2-F1
#
_entry.id   AF-A0A6I3HPK2-F1
#
_cell.length_a   1.000
_cell.length_b   1.000
_cell.length_c   1.000
_cell.angle_alpha   90.00
_cell.angle_beta   90.00
_cell.angle_gamma   90.00
#
_symmetry.space_group_name_H-M   'P 1'
#
loop_
_entity.id
_entity.type
_entity.pdbx_description
1 polymer ?
#
loop_
_entity_poly.entity_id
_entity_poly.type
_entity_poly.pdbx_seq_one_letter_code
_entity_poly.pdbx_strand_id
1 'polypeptide(L)'
;VASHSDFKADPWGRLQRTADFLAATTFGPESESQRAIDLVKRVHVRVVGTADDGRPYSANDPHLLKWVHIAEVDSFLAAHKKFGEVELSDEQRDGYVLDMSRIASALGVIDPPRSVAELKEEISSYRNELRTSDAALDAAKYLLITPPLPALVRPAYQLLGAAAVSVLPIWARLPLRLPWLPLSERAIVRPAANTLTKTLRWALAPDLPY
;
A
#
# COMPACT_ATOMS: atom_id res chain seq x y z
N VAL A 1 3.77 -13.65 -1.88
CA VAL A 1 4.48 -12.68 -2.77
C VAL A 1 5.76 -13.28 -3.33
N ALA A 2 6.81 -13.57 -2.55
CA ALA A 2 8.11 -13.99 -3.09
C ALA A 2 8.09 -15.17 -4.09
N SER A 3 7.25 -16.20 -3.89
CA SER A 3 7.21 -17.39 -4.74
C SER A 3 6.42 -17.26 -6.05
N HIS A 4 5.55 -16.25 -6.17
CA HIS A 4 4.69 -16.04 -7.36
C HIS A 4 4.84 -14.62 -7.93
N SER A 5 5.83 -13.89 -7.43
CA SER A 5 6.07 -12.51 -7.77
C SER A 5 7.51 -12.33 -8.21
N ASP A 6 7.70 -12.04 -9.50
CA ASP A 6 9.00 -11.61 -10.01
C ASP A 6 9.30 -10.14 -9.61
N PHE A 7 9.11 -9.80 -8.33
CA PHE A 7 9.23 -8.43 -7.84
C PHE A 7 10.66 -7.91 -7.93
N LYS A 8 11.65 -8.81 -8.00
CA LYS A 8 13.05 -8.44 -8.15
C LYS A 8 13.43 -8.21 -9.61
N ALA A 9 12.85 -8.94 -10.56
CA ALA A 9 13.11 -8.72 -11.99
C ALA A 9 12.25 -7.61 -12.60
N ASP A 10 11.01 -7.41 -12.13
CA ASP A 10 10.09 -6.36 -12.59
C ASP A 10 9.39 -5.64 -11.41
N PRO A 11 10.13 -4.89 -10.56
CA PRO A 11 9.54 -4.12 -9.46
C PRO A 11 8.62 -3.01 -9.95
N TRP A 12 9.02 -2.32 -11.02
CA TRP A 12 8.32 -1.12 -11.51
C TRP A 12 7.12 -1.45 -12.36
N GLY A 13 7.16 -2.50 -13.19
CA GLY A 13 5.96 -3.00 -13.85
C GLY A 13 4.94 -3.54 -12.84
N ARG A 14 5.37 -4.10 -11.71
CA ARG A 14 4.43 -4.45 -10.62
C ARG A 14 3.78 -3.23 -9.98
N LEU A 15 4.58 -2.23 -9.61
CA LEU A 15 4.06 -1.00 -9.06
C LEU A 15 3.10 -0.32 -10.02
N GLN A 16 3.44 -0.28 -11.32
CA GLN A 16 2.56 0.27 -12.36
C GLN A 16 1.24 -0.51 -12.45
N ARG A 17 1.26 -1.85 -12.43
CA ARG A 17 0.01 -2.65 -12.46
C ARG A 17 -0.92 -2.36 -11.27
N THR A 18 -0.35 -2.15 -10.08
CA THR A 18 -1.14 -1.70 -8.92
C THR A 18 -1.66 -0.29 -9.11
N ALA A 19 -0.84 0.64 -9.62
CA ALA A 19 -1.27 2.00 -9.92
C ALA A 19 -2.39 2.05 -10.98
N ASP A 20 -2.29 1.26 -12.04
CA ASP A 20 -3.31 1.14 -13.09
C ASP A 20 -4.61 0.56 -12.52
N PHE A 21 -4.52 -0.46 -11.66
CA PHE A 21 -5.68 -1.01 -10.97
C PHE A 21 -6.38 0.07 -10.14
N LEU A 22 -5.63 0.79 -9.29
CA LEU A 22 -6.17 1.86 -8.46
C LEU A 22 -6.81 2.95 -9.31
N ALA A 23 -6.11 3.44 -10.33
CA ALA A 23 -6.64 4.46 -11.23
C ALA A 23 -7.95 4.02 -11.90
N ALA A 24 -8.00 2.78 -12.40
CA ALA A 24 -9.21 2.22 -13.01
C ALA A 24 -10.35 2.09 -12.01
N THR A 25 -10.08 1.66 -10.78
CA THR A 25 -11.13 1.47 -9.76
C THR A 25 -11.59 2.77 -9.10
N THR A 26 -10.75 3.82 -9.10
CA THR A 26 -11.05 5.10 -8.45
C THR A 26 -11.61 6.14 -9.42
N PHE A 27 -11.08 6.20 -10.65
CA PHE A 27 -11.42 7.24 -11.63
C PHE A 27 -12.04 6.70 -12.92
N GLY A 28 -11.92 5.39 -13.17
CA GLY A 28 -12.45 4.77 -14.37
C GLY A 28 -13.97 4.62 -14.34
N PRO A 29 -14.63 4.52 -15.51
CA PRO A 29 -16.02 4.08 -15.61
C PRO A 29 -16.21 2.69 -14.97
N GLU A 30 -17.44 2.39 -14.55
CA GLU A 30 -17.80 1.11 -13.92
C GLU A 30 -17.33 -0.11 -14.75
N SER A 31 -17.44 -0.05 -16.08
CA SER A 31 -16.99 -1.12 -16.98
C SER A 31 -15.47 -1.33 -16.97
N GLU A 32 -14.68 -0.27 -16.81
CA GLU A 32 -13.22 -0.37 -16.68
C GLU A 32 -12.81 -0.90 -15.31
N SER A 33 -13.46 -0.42 -14.25
CA SER A 33 -13.30 -0.92 -12.88
C SER A 33 -13.59 -2.43 -12.82
N GLN A 34 -14.73 -2.88 -13.36
CA GLN A 34 -15.09 -4.30 -13.39
C GLN A 34 -14.07 -5.14 -14.18
N ARG A 35 -13.60 -4.63 -15.33
CA ARG A 35 -12.58 -5.32 -16.14
C ARG A 35 -11.27 -5.48 -15.37
N ALA A 36 -10.86 -4.45 -14.61
CA ALA A 36 -9.66 -4.50 -13.78
C ALA A 36 -9.81 -5.51 -12.63
N ILE A 37 -10.97 -5.52 -11.97
CA ILE A 37 -11.32 -6.49 -10.91
C ILE A 37 -11.30 -7.93 -11.44
N ASP A 38 -11.93 -8.18 -12.59
CA ASP A 38 -11.95 -9.51 -13.20
C ASP A 38 -10.54 -9.99 -13.59
N LEU A 39 -9.68 -9.08 -14.06
CA LEU A 39 -8.29 -9.39 -14.35
C LEU A 39 -7.53 -9.82 -13.09
N VAL A 40 -7.66 -9.06 -12.00
CA VAL A 40 -7.03 -9.40 -10.71
C VAL A 40 -7.51 -10.78 -10.24
N LYS A 41 -8.82 -11.03 -10.26
CA LYS A 41 -9.40 -12.34 -9.88
C LYS A 41 -8.84 -13.47 -10.74
N ARG A 42 -8.75 -13.30 -12.06
CA ARG A 42 -8.15 -14.30 -12.97
C ARG A 42 -6.68 -14.56 -12.66
N VAL A 43 -5.90 -13.54 -12.32
CA VAL A 43 -4.49 -13.71 -11.93
C VAL A 43 -4.40 -14.45 -10.60
N HIS A 44 -5.23 -14.09 -9.62
CA HIS A 44 -5.23 -14.69 -8.29
C HIS A 44 -5.59 -16.19 -8.28
N VAL A 45 -6.35 -16.69 -9.27
CA VAL A 45 -6.60 -18.13 -9.45
C VAL A 45 -5.31 -18.96 -9.51
N ARG A 46 -4.23 -18.38 -10.07
CA ARG A 46 -2.95 -19.08 -10.23
C ARG A 46 -1.97 -18.85 -9.06
N VAL A 47 -2.32 -17.97 -8.12
CA VAL A 47 -1.46 -17.62 -6.99
C VAL A 47 -1.88 -18.49 -5.81
N VAL A 48 -1.38 -19.72 -5.82
CA VAL A 48 -1.57 -20.72 -4.77
C VAL A 48 -0.21 -21.28 -4.39
N GLY A 49 0.01 -21.56 -3.11
CA GLY A 49 1.28 -22.10 -2.65
C GLY A 49 1.26 -22.53 -1.20
N THR A 50 2.44 -22.73 -0.64
CA THR A 50 2.65 -23.08 0.77
C THR A 50 3.56 -22.06 1.42
N ALA A 51 3.18 -21.57 2.59
CA ALA A 51 3.99 -20.65 3.40
C ALA A 51 5.21 -21.38 3.99
N ASP A 52 6.18 -20.62 4.47
CA ASP A 52 7.39 -21.10 5.15
C ASP A 52 7.10 -21.86 6.46
N ASP A 53 5.89 -21.72 7.03
CA ASP A 53 5.40 -22.51 8.16
C ASP A 53 4.56 -23.74 7.74
N GLY A 54 4.50 -24.06 6.45
CA GLY A 54 3.80 -25.24 5.92
C GLY A 54 2.31 -25.03 5.64
N ARG A 55 1.72 -23.87 5.97
CA ARG A 55 0.31 -23.60 5.68
C ARG A 55 0.07 -23.41 4.18
N PRO A 56 -0.93 -24.05 3.57
CA PRO A 56 -1.34 -23.73 2.21
C PRO A 56 -1.96 -22.34 2.17
N TYR A 57 -1.81 -21.63 1.04
CA TYR A 57 -2.47 -20.36 0.81
C TYR A 57 -2.97 -20.24 -0.62
N SER A 58 -3.99 -19.39 -0.78
CA SER A 58 -4.52 -18.94 -2.07
C SER A 58 -4.69 -17.43 -2.02
N ALA A 59 -4.34 -16.73 -3.09
CA ALA A 59 -4.62 -15.29 -3.19
C ALA A 59 -6.12 -14.99 -3.32
N ASN A 60 -6.96 -16.00 -3.53
CA ASN A 60 -8.42 -15.88 -3.49
C ASN A 60 -9.02 -16.25 -2.13
N ASP A 61 -8.20 -16.57 -1.12
CA ASP A 61 -8.67 -16.74 0.25
C ASP A 61 -9.28 -15.41 0.76
N PRO A 62 -10.57 -15.35 1.12
CA PRO A 62 -11.22 -14.11 1.54
C PRO A 62 -10.57 -13.45 2.75
N HIS A 63 -9.99 -14.23 3.67
CA HIS A 63 -9.30 -13.73 4.86
C HIS A 63 -7.98 -13.07 4.48
N LEU A 64 -7.20 -13.69 3.58
CA LEU A 64 -5.95 -13.11 3.11
C LEU A 64 -6.18 -11.92 2.17
N LEU A 65 -7.23 -11.96 1.35
CA LEU A 65 -7.67 -10.84 0.52
C LEU A 65 -8.05 -9.63 1.38
N LYS A 66 -8.84 -9.84 2.44
CA LYS A 66 -9.21 -8.78 3.38
C LYS A 66 -7.97 -8.12 3.96
N TRP A 67 -7.01 -8.91 4.46
CA TRP A 67 -5.76 -8.38 5.03
C TRP A 67 -5.01 -7.44 4.07
N VAL A 68 -4.78 -7.90 2.83
CA VAL A 68 -4.04 -7.09 1.83
C VAL A 68 -4.80 -5.79 1.54
N HIS A 69 -6.11 -5.87 1.37
CA HIS A 69 -6.94 -4.70 1.07
C HIS A 69 -6.95 -3.70 2.23
N ILE A 70 -7.21 -4.12 3.47
CA ILE A 70 -7.29 -3.20 4.60
C ILE A 70 -5.94 -2.56 4.92
N ALA A 71 -4.84 -3.30 4.75
CA ALA A 71 -3.48 -2.76 4.90
C ALA A 71 -3.17 -1.69 3.84
N GLU A 72 -3.64 -1.89 2.60
CA GLU A 72 -3.53 -0.90 1.53
C GLU A 72 -4.35 0.37 1.83
N VAL A 73 -5.63 0.21 2.19
CA VAL A 73 -6.53 1.33 2.51
C VAL A 73 -6.00 2.17 3.67
N ASP A 74 -5.55 1.54 4.76
CA ASP A 74 -4.95 2.24 5.90
C ASP A 74 -3.64 2.96 5.51
N SER A 75 -2.80 2.31 4.71
CA SER A 75 -1.54 2.92 4.24
C SER A 75 -1.79 4.17 3.40
N PHE A 76 -2.75 4.15 2.48
CA PHE A 76 -3.11 5.32 1.66
C PHE A 76 -3.73 6.42 2.50
N LEU A 77 -4.64 6.09 3.42
CA LEU A 77 -5.25 7.07 4.30
C LEU A 77 -4.22 7.71 5.24
N ALA A 78 -3.29 6.93 5.80
CA ALA A 78 -2.22 7.41 6.65
C ALA A 78 -1.22 8.30 5.88
N ALA A 79 -0.88 7.92 4.64
CA ALA A 79 -0.05 8.74 3.76
C ALA A 79 -0.72 10.06 3.39
N HIS A 80 -2.01 10.02 3.01
CA HIS A 80 -2.78 11.22 2.71
C HIS A 80 -2.91 12.14 3.92
N LYS A 81 -3.22 11.60 5.10
CA LYS A 81 -3.28 12.39 6.34
C LYS A 81 -1.97 13.09 6.66
N LYS A 82 -0.82 12.48 6.32
CA LYS A 82 0.50 13.02 6.67
C LYS A 82 1.09 13.98 5.63
N PHE A 83 0.83 13.70 4.35
CA PHE A 83 1.49 14.35 3.20
C PHE A 83 0.52 14.87 2.13
N GLY A 84 -0.78 14.67 2.30
CA GLY A 84 -1.83 15.23 1.44
C GLY A 84 -1.84 16.75 1.50
N GLU A 85 -2.28 17.37 0.41
CA GLU A 85 -2.44 18.84 0.35
C GLU A 85 -3.74 19.29 1.02
N VAL A 86 -4.80 18.52 0.82
CA VAL A 86 -6.12 18.78 1.40
C VAL A 86 -6.24 17.94 2.66
N GLU A 87 -6.65 18.57 3.75
CA GLU A 87 -7.03 17.85 4.96
C GLU A 87 -8.47 17.36 4.82
N LEU A 88 -8.66 16.04 4.89
CA LEU A 88 -9.99 15.43 4.88
C LEU A 88 -10.64 15.53 6.27
N SER A 89 -11.93 15.87 6.32
CA SER A 89 -12.77 15.73 7.51
C SER A 89 -12.93 14.26 7.91
N ASP A 90 -13.40 13.98 9.12
CA ASP A 90 -13.60 12.60 9.56
C ASP A 90 -14.67 11.88 8.71
N GLU A 91 -15.73 12.58 8.30
CA GLU A 91 -16.76 12.06 7.40
C GLU A 91 -16.20 11.73 6.01
N GLN A 92 -15.27 12.55 5.49
CA GLN A 92 -14.62 12.27 4.21
C GLN A 92 -13.69 11.06 4.29
N ARG A 93 -13.04 10.85 5.45
CA ARG A 93 -12.20 9.66 5.68
C ARG A 93 -13.05 8.39 5.76
N ASP A 94 -14.20 8.46 6.43
CA ASP A 94 -15.17 7.36 6.45
C ASP A 94 -15.74 7.10 5.05
N GLY A 95 -16.05 8.17 4.29
CA GLY A 95 -16.47 8.07 2.89
C GLY A 95 -15.46 7.34 2.01
N TYR A 96 -14.16 7.66 2.16
CA TYR A 96 -13.09 6.95 1.46
C TYR A 96 -13.07 5.46 1.81
N VAL A 97 -13.17 5.09 3.10
CA VAL A 97 -13.19 3.68 3.50
C VAL A 97 -14.43 2.97 2.94
N LEU A 98 -15.59 3.62 2.97
CA LEU A 98 -16.83 3.10 2.39
C LEU A 98 -16.72 2.86 0.88
N ASP A 99 -16.09 3.76 0.13
CA ASP A 99 -15.88 3.57 -1.30
C ASP A 99 -14.94 2.38 -1.58
N MET A 100 -13.86 2.26 -0.81
CA MET A 100 -12.92 1.14 -0.93
C MET A 100 -13.58 -0.20 -0.56
N SER A 101 -14.56 -0.21 0.36
CA SER A 101 -15.32 -1.41 0.73
C SER A 101 -16.11 -2.01 -0.43
N ARG A 102 -16.52 -1.20 -1.42
CA ARG A 102 -17.19 -1.67 -2.64
C ARG A 102 -16.22 -2.44 -3.53
N ILE A 103 -15.01 -1.92 -3.70
CA ILE A 103 -13.93 -2.58 -4.46
C ILE A 103 -13.53 -3.89 -3.78
N ALA A 104 -13.39 -3.88 -2.44
CA ALA A 104 -13.11 -5.07 -1.65
C ALA A 104 -14.14 -6.18 -1.87
N SER A 105 -15.43 -5.82 -1.76
CA SER A 105 -16.54 -6.75 -1.98
C SER A 105 -16.48 -7.37 -3.38
N ALA A 106 -16.23 -6.55 -4.40
CA ALA A 106 -16.16 -7.02 -5.79
C ALA A 106 -14.96 -7.95 -6.07
N LEU A 107 -13.84 -7.72 -5.38
CA LEU A 107 -12.66 -8.61 -5.38
C LEU A 107 -12.91 -9.93 -4.64
N GLY A 108 -13.94 -10.02 -3.79
CA GLY A 108 -14.32 -11.22 -3.04
C GLY A 108 -14.05 -11.16 -1.54
N VAL A 109 -13.74 -9.98 -0.98
CA VAL A 109 -13.65 -9.79 0.46
C VAL A 109 -15.04 -9.91 1.09
N ILE A 110 -15.15 -10.70 2.17
CA ILE A 110 -16.37 -10.85 2.96
C ILE A 110 -16.37 -9.78 4.05
N ASP A 111 -17.47 -9.04 4.18
CA ASP A 111 -17.68 -7.99 5.19
C ASP A 111 -16.48 -7.03 5.33
N PRO A 112 -16.12 -6.26 4.28
CA PRO A 112 -15.06 -5.27 4.38
C PRO A 112 -15.48 -4.09 5.29
N PRO A 113 -14.53 -3.44 5.99
CA PRO A 113 -14.83 -2.29 6.84
C PRO A 113 -15.39 -1.13 6.02
N ARG A 114 -16.31 -0.38 6.63
CA ARG A 114 -17.04 0.74 6.01
C ARG A 114 -16.79 2.07 6.69
N SER A 115 -15.97 2.09 7.74
CA SER A 115 -15.54 3.28 8.46
C SER A 115 -14.09 3.15 8.91
N VAL A 116 -13.46 4.28 9.24
CA VAL A 116 -12.11 4.32 9.81
C VAL A 116 -12.03 3.59 11.14
N ALA A 117 -13.12 3.58 11.92
CA ALA A 117 -13.21 2.85 13.17
C ALA A 117 -13.13 1.33 12.93
N GLU A 118 -13.98 0.81 12.05
CA GLU A 118 -13.98 -0.61 11.65
C GLU A 118 -12.66 -1.02 11.01
N LEU A 119 -12.06 -0.16 10.18
CA LEU A 119 -10.76 -0.42 9.56
C LEU A 119 -9.66 -0.66 10.60
N LYS A 120 -9.62 0.16 11.67
CA LYS A 120 -8.64 0.02 12.75
C LYS A 120 -8.89 -1.23 13.59
N GLU A 121 -10.15 -1.57 13.83
CA GLU A 121 -10.55 -2.78 14.54
C GLU A 121 -10.09 -4.01 13.76
N GLU A 122 -10.39 -4.06 12.47
CA GLU A 122 -9.98 -5.14 11.58
C GLU A 122 -8.45 -5.26 11.51
N ILE A 123 -7.70 -4.16 11.31
CA ILE A 123 -6.23 -4.23 11.36
C ILE A 123 -5.73 -4.78 12.70
N SER A 124 -6.40 -4.45 13.81
CA SER A 124 -6.04 -4.93 15.13
C SER A 124 -6.30 -6.43 15.30
N SER A 125 -7.34 -6.97 14.66
CA SER A 125 -7.69 -8.41 14.72
C SER A 125 -6.60 -9.28 14.09
N TYR A 126 -6.00 -8.84 12.98
CA TYR A 126 -4.91 -9.56 12.31
C TYR A 126 -3.59 -9.56 13.08
N ARG A 127 -3.38 -8.68 14.08
CA ARG A 127 -2.05 -8.48 14.69
C ARG A 127 -1.44 -9.75 15.27
N ASN A 128 -2.26 -10.65 15.81
CA ASN A 128 -1.79 -11.91 16.39
C ASN A 128 -1.46 -12.98 15.33
N GLU A 129 -1.85 -12.77 14.09
CA GLU A 129 -1.56 -13.67 12.95
C GLU A 129 -0.27 -13.26 12.21
N LEU A 130 0.18 -12.01 12.41
CA LEU A 130 1.35 -11.46 11.74
C LEU A 130 2.64 -11.95 12.40
N ARG A 131 3.58 -12.36 11.55
CA ARG A 131 4.94 -12.70 11.97
C ARG A 131 5.97 -12.18 10.99
N THR A 132 7.17 -11.98 11.48
CA THR A 132 8.34 -11.78 10.62
C THR A 132 8.61 -13.05 9.82
N SER A 133 8.85 -12.91 8.53
CA SER A 133 9.35 -13.96 7.65
C SER A 133 10.57 -13.46 6.88
N ASP A 134 11.40 -14.38 6.39
CA ASP A 134 12.56 -14.01 5.58
C ASP A 134 12.15 -13.27 4.31
N ALA A 135 11.02 -13.67 3.70
CA ALA A 135 10.45 -12.97 2.55
C ALA A 135 10.05 -11.52 2.87
N ALA A 136 9.49 -11.26 4.05
CA ALA A 136 9.14 -9.90 4.47
C ALA A 136 10.38 -9.03 4.73
N LEU A 137 11.41 -9.59 5.37
CA LEU A 137 12.67 -8.88 5.61
C LEU A 137 13.42 -8.61 4.31
N ASP A 138 13.43 -9.56 3.39
CA ASP A 138 14.04 -9.40 2.06
C ASP A 138 13.31 -8.34 1.24
N ALA A 139 11.97 -8.31 1.26
CA ALA A 139 11.18 -7.26 0.63
C ALA A 139 11.48 -5.87 1.23
N ALA A 140 11.52 -5.74 2.56
CA ALA A 140 11.85 -4.48 3.23
C ALA A 140 13.27 -4.01 2.89
N LYS A 141 14.25 -4.91 2.90
CA LYS A 141 15.64 -4.61 2.51
C LYS A 141 15.72 -4.16 1.04
N TYR A 142 15.04 -4.87 0.15
CA TYR A 142 15.01 -4.55 -1.27
C TYR A 142 14.42 -3.15 -1.53
N LEU A 143 13.29 -2.85 -0.89
CA LEU A 143 12.59 -1.57 -1.05
C LEU A 143 13.32 -0.39 -0.39
N LEU A 144 14.05 -0.59 0.71
CA LEU A 144 14.59 0.53 1.49
C LEU A 144 16.11 0.71 1.34
N ILE A 145 16.85 -0.36 1.06
CA ILE A 145 18.32 -0.37 1.14
C ILE A 145 18.94 -0.67 -0.21
N THR A 146 18.41 -1.64 -0.94
CA THR A 146 18.99 -2.11 -2.21
C THR A 146 18.04 -1.93 -3.40
N PRO A 147 17.39 -0.77 -3.60
CA PRO A 147 16.53 -0.59 -4.76
C PRO A 147 17.37 -0.57 -6.04
N PRO A 148 16.90 -1.18 -7.15
CA PRO A 148 17.63 -1.23 -8.42
C PRO A 148 17.54 0.11 -9.16
N LEU A 149 18.08 1.16 -8.56
CA LEU A 149 18.01 2.53 -9.05
C LEU A 149 19.40 3.10 -9.35
N PRO A 150 19.54 3.93 -10.41
CA PRO A 150 20.75 4.71 -10.66
C PRO A 150 21.16 5.52 -9.42
N ALA A 151 22.47 5.63 -9.16
CA ALA A 151 22.97 6.29 -7.95
C ALA A 151 22.43 7.71 -7.75
N LEU A 152 22.22 8.44 -8.86
CA LEU A 152 21.73 9.82 -8.86
C LEU A 152 20.30 9.97 -8.29
N VAL A 153 19.42 8.99 -8.49
CA VAL A 153 18.02 9.06 -8.03
C VAL A 153 17.81 8.44 -6.65
N ARG A 154 18.82 7.71 -6.13
CA ARG A 154 18.73 7.03 -4.83
C ARG A 154 18.38 7.95 -3.65
N PRO A 155 18.96 9.15 -3.50
CA PRO A 155 18.64 10.01 -2.35
C PRO A 155 17.17 10.42 -2.31
N ALA A 156 16.59 10.80 -3.46
CA ALA A 156 15.17 11.14 -3.56
C ALA A 156 14.28 9.93 -3.24
N TYR A 157 14.64 8.75 -3.74
CA TYR A 157 13.93 7.51 -3.43
C TYR A 157 14.04 7.11 -1.95
N GLN A 158 15.22 7.27 -1.33
CA GLN A 158 15.42 7.01 0.10
C GLN A 158 14.54 7.92 0.97
N LEU A 159 14.34 9.18 0.55
CA LEU A 159 13.41 10.09 1.22
C LEU A 159 11.96 9.60 1.12
N LEU A 160 11.54 9.06 -0.03
CA LEU A 160 10.23 8.43 -0.18
C LEU A 160 10.11 7.19 0.71
N GLY A 161 11.14 6.35 0.76
CA GLY A 161 11.20 5.19 1.65
C GLY A 161 11.09 5.59 3.13
N ALA A 162 11.81 6.63 3.55
CA ALA A 162 11.72 7.18 4.90
C ALA A 162 10.33 7.75 5.20
N ALA A 163 9.70 8.44 4.23
CA ALA A 163 8.34 8.93 4.36
C ALA A 163 7.33 7.78 4.54
N ALA A 164 7.46 6.70 3.77
CA ALA A 164 6.65 5.49 3.88
C ALA A 164 6.84 4.80 5.24
N VAL A 165 8.09 4.62 5.71
CA VAL A 165 8.36 4.07 7.05
C VAL A 165 7.76 4.95 8.14
N SER A 166 7.76 6.27 7.94
CA SER A 166 7.25 7.23 8.93
C SER A 166 5.73 7.18 9.12
N VAL A 167 4.97 6.59 8.19
CA VAL A 167 3.50 6.40 8.33
C VAL A 167 3.14 5.03 8.90
N LEU A 168 4.09 4.08 8.94
CA LEU A 168 3.83 2.76 9.52
C LEU A 168 3.54 2.86 11.02
N PRO A 169 2.57 2.07 11.51
CA PRO A 169 2.31 1.98 12.94
C PRO A 169 3.52 1.39 13.66
N ILE A 170 3.77 1.86 14.89
CA ILE A 170 4.98 1.51 15.67
C ILE A 170 5.14 -0.01 15.81
N TRP A 171 4.04 -0.72 16.00
CA TRP A 171 4.05 -2.17 16.19
C TRP A 171 4.51 -2.95 14.95
N ALA A 172 4.36 -2.39 13.74
CA ALA A 172 4.79 -3.03 12.50
C ALA A 172 6.29 -2.82 12.21
N ARG A 173 6.91 -1.82 12.84
CA ARG A 173 8.31 -1.45 12.56
C ARG A 173 9.30 -2.46 13.11
N LEU A 174 9.10 -2.92 14.35
CA LEU A 174 10.04 -3.83 15.02
C LEU A 174 10.12 -5.20 14.29
N PRO A 175 9.01 -5.86 13.92
CA PRO A 175 9.05 -7.11 13.14
C PRO A 175 9.80 -6.99 11.80
N LEU A 176 9.76 -5.81 11.18
CA LEU A 176 10.43 -5.52 9.91
C LEU A 176 11.87 -4.98 10.08
N ARG A 177 12.37 -4.89 11.32
CA ARG A 177 13.69 -4.30 11.66
C ARG A 177 13.85 -2.87 11.13
N LEU A 178 12.76 -2.10 11.13
CA LEU A 178 12.75 -0.72 10.66
C LEU A 178 13.12 0.25 11.78
N PRO A 179 13.88 1.32 11.48
CA PRO A 179 14.24 2.31 12.47
C PRO A 179 13.00 3.06 12.97
N TRP A 180 13.02 3.41 14.26
CA TRP A 180 12.10 4.37 14.85
C TRP A 180 12.89 5.58 15.30
N LEU A 181 12.88 6.63 14.47
CA LEU A 181 13.64 7.85 14.71
C LEU A 181 12.69 9.07 14.72
N PRO A 182 11.81 9.19 15.74
CA PRO A 182 10.69 10.12 15.72
C PRO A 182 11.11 11.59 15.59
N LEU A 183 12.29 11.96 16.11
CA LEU A 183 12.81 13.32 16.05
C LEU A 183 13.31 13.69 14.64
N SER A 184 14.11 12.84 14.00
CA SER A 184 14.58 13.07 12.62
C SER A 184 13.46 12.89 11.60
N GLU A 185 12.50 11.98 11.84
CA GLU A 185 11.32 11.85 11.00
C GLU A 185 10.48 13.13 11.00
N ARG A 186 10.29 13.76 12.16
CA ARG A 186 9.52 14.98 12.30
C ARG A 186 10.27 16.22 11.81
N ALA A 187 11.57 16.30 12.05
CA ALA A 187 12.38 17.49 11.75
C ALA A 187 12.98 17.51 10.34
N ILE A 188 13.23 16.35 9.72
CA ILE A 188 13.95 16.23 8.44
C ILE A 188 13.08 15.55 7.40
N VAL A 189 12.57 14.36 7.69
CA VAL A 189 11.82 13.55 6.70
C VAL A 189 10.51 14.24 6.33
N ARG A 190 9.75 14.75 7.31
CA ARG A 190 8.45 15.37 7.03
C ARG A 190 8.58 16.66 6.20
N PRO A 191 9.44 17.64 6.54
CA PRO A 191 9.62 18.83 5.70
C PRO A 191 10.15 18.47 4.31
N ALA A 192 11.15 17.59 4.21
CA ALA A 192 11.73 17.22 2.93
C ALA A 192 10.75 16.45 2.05
N ALA A 193 9.98 15.51 2.61
CA ALA A 193 8.95 14.78 1.88
C ALA A 193 7.81 15.72 1.44
N ASN A 194 7.38 16.65 2.28
CA ASN A 194 6.39 17.67 1.89
C ASN A 194 6.90 18.56 0.75
N THR A 195 8.17 18.98 0.78
CA THR A 195 8.76 19.73 -0.31
C THR A 195 8.81 18.89 -1.58
N LEU A 196 9.27 17.65 -1.49
CA LEU A 196 9.32 16.73 -2.63
C LEU A 196 7.94 16.49 -3.24
N THR A 197 6.91 16.21 -2.43
CA THR A 197 5.55 15.98 -2.92
C THR A 197 4.94 17.24 -3.52
N LYS A 198 5.22 18.43 -2.96
CA LYS A 198 4.84 19.70 -3.57
C LYS A 198 5.53 19.92 -4.92
N THR A 199 6.83 19.64 -5.01
CA THR A 199 7.59 19.78 -6.26
C THR A 199 7.12 18.79 -7.32
N LEU A 200 6.90 17.53 -6.96
CA LEU A 200 6.32 16.53 -7.87
C LEU A 200 4.93 16.93 -8.33
N ARG A 201 4.08 17.43 -7.43
CA ARG A 201 2.75 17.93 -7.79
C ARG A 201 2.82 19.11 -8.74
N TRP A 202 3.71 20.07 -8.51
CA TRP A 202 3.92 21.19 -9.42
C TRP A 202 4.42 20.73 -10.80
N ALA A 203 5.37 19.79 -10.83
CA ALA A 203 5.94 19.28 -12.07
C ALA A 203 5.00 18.34 -12.84
N LEU A 204 4.10 17.66 -12.14
CA LEU A 204 3.09 16.74 -12.69
C LEU A 204 1.71 17.40 -12.78
N ALA A 205 1.59 18.68 -12.38
CA ALA A 205 0.35 19.42 -12.54
C ALA A 205 0.06 19.42 -14.04
N PRO A 206 -1.12 18.94 -14.46
CA PRO A 206 -1.46 19.01 -15.87
C PRO A 206 -1.42 20.48 -16.29
N ASP A 207 -0.63 20.80 -17.31
CA ASP A 207 -0.77 22.04 -18.07
C ASP A 207 -2.08 21.96 -18.86
N LEU A 208 -3.24 22.00 -18.20
CA LEU A 208 -4.51 22.12 -18.91
C LEU A 208 -5.49 23.03 -18.15
N PRO A 209 -6.04 24.03 -18.86
CA PRO A 209 -7.04 24.94 -18.33
C PRO A 209 -8.36 24.18 -18.22
N TYR A 210 -9.00 24.29 -17.07
CA TYR A 210 -10.45 24.28 -16.97
C TYR A 210 -10.87 25.56 -16.26
#